data_AF-A0A2N2E1A7-F1
#
_entry.id   AF-A0A2N2E1A7-F1
#
_cell.length_a   1.000
_cell.length_b   1.000
_cell.length_c   1.000
_cell.angle_alpha   90.00
_cell.angle_beta   90.00
_cell.angle_gamma   90.00
#
_symmetry.space_group_name_H-M   'P 1'
#
loop_
_entity.id
_entity.type
_entity.pdbx_description
1 polymer ?
#
loop_
_entity_poly.entity_id
_entity_poly.type
_entity_poly.pdbx_seq_one_letter_code
_entity_poly.pdbx_strand_id
1 'polypeptide(L)'
;MFLMREYQPWDESWSAQLVYLVISYELNVPVEMTADFSYPIFLGAFEKKLSGEDFWQAVAGSMVYVLGHQPNHKDRESYVYWLNNYNSNTSKQIIFDGVEQASKGDLEKAIWLFQAAVLLDSSKAEAHFNLGLAYHQMGISLDEKNSKQEAKSCFRQAVQFLENAVELDKQFSLAYYNLGFVYKQLGLQDESDKYMEKGILLGLERIAQSTSPKTDKDFTAERE
;
A
#
# COMPACT_ATOMS: atom_id res chain seq x y z
N MET A 1 16.12 -6.55 -23.58
CA MET A 1 16.19 -5.52 -22.52
C MET A 1 15.27 -4.38 -22.94
N PHE A 2 13.96 -4.54 -22.71
CA PHE A 2 12.96 -3.54 -23.07
C PHE A 2 12.76 -2.62 -21.86
N LEU A 3 13.02 -1.33 -22.07
CA LEU A 3 12.79 -0.27 -21.10
C LEU A 3 11.27 -0.07 -20.92
N MET A 4 10.76 -0.45 -19.75
CA MET A 4 9.44 -0.03 -19.24
C MET A 4 9.43 1.49 -18.98
N ARG A 5 9.32 2.33 -20.01
CA ARG A 5 9.34 3.80 -19.83
C ARG A 5 8.22 4.59 -20.52
N GLU A 6 7.31 3.99 -21.28
CA GLU A 6 6.27 4.76 -21.99
C GLU A 6 4.83 4.33 -21.72
N TYR A 7 4.58 3.36 -20.83
CA TYR A 7 3.23 3.06 -20.36
C TYR A 7 3.16 3.22 -18.84
N GLN A 8 2.58 4.34 -18.40
CA GLN A 8 2.05 4.52 -17.06
C GLN A 8 0.55 4.23 -17.18
N PRO A 9 -0.01 3.17 -16.57
CA PRO A 9 -1.44 2.84 -16.69
C PRO A 9 -2.39 3.90 -16.10
N TRP A 10 -1.86 5.03 -15.66
CA TRP A 10 -2.50 6.10 -14.89
C TRP A 10 -2.41 7.43 -15.66
N ASP A 11 -2.94 7.48 -16.89
CA ASP A 11 -3.28 8.78 -17.45
C ASP A 11 -4.36 9.40 -16.54
N GLU A 12 -3.97 10.37 -15.71
CA GLU A 12 -4.84 11.03 -14.74
C GLU A 12 -6.08 11.65 -15.40
N SER A 13 -6.03 11.91 -16.72
CA SER A 13 -7.19 12.39 -17.47
C SER A 13 -8.34 11.37 -17.58
N TRP A 14 -8.12 10.07 -17.29
CA TRP A 14 -9.17 9.02 -17.39
C TRP A 14 -9.70 8.57 -16.02
N SER A 15 -9.15 9.12 -14.94
CA SER A 15 -9.28 8.61 -13.57
C SER A 15 -10.67 8.74 -12.93
N ALA A 16 -11.65 9.37 -13.58
CA ALA A 16 -12.92 9.73 -12.92
C ALA A 16 -14.14 8.86 -13.32
N GLN A 17 -14.05 8.05 -14.38
CA GLN A 17 -15.22 7.30 -14.86
C GLN A 17 -14.85 5.85 -15.17
N LEU A 18 -15.54 4.94 -14.50
CA LEU A 18 -15.42 3.49 -14.70
C LEU A 18 -16.65 2.96 -15.42
N VAL A 19 -16.41 2.07 -16.37
CA VAL A 19 -17.41 1.18 -16.96
C VAL A 19 -17.19 -0.21 -16.37
N TYR A 20 -18.27 -0.91 -16.10
CA TYR A 20 -18.24 -2.26 -15.55
C TYR A 20 -18.70 -3.24 -16.63
N LEU A 21 -17.79 -4.11 -17.06
CA LEU A 21 -18.03 -5.06 -18.13
C LEU A 21 -18.37 -6.43 -17.54
N VAL A 22 -19.45 -7.03 -18.03
CA VAL A 22 -19.70 -8.47 -17.88
C VAL A 22 -19.10 -9.14 -19.10
N ILE A 23 -17.94 -9.76 -18.93
CA ILE A 23 -17.21 -10.41 -20.01
C ILE A 23 -17.69 -11.87 -20.10
N SER A 24 -18.26 -12.25 -21.25
CA SER A 24 -18.57 -13.66 -21.52
C SER A 24 -17.27 -14.45 -21.76
N TYR A 25 -17.34 -15.77 -21.54
CA TYR A 25 -16.28 -16.78 -21.73
C TYR A 25 -15.64 -16.81 -23.13
N GLU A 26 -16.11 -15.99 -24.08
CA GLU A 26 -15.58 -15.90 -25.44
C GLU A 26 -14.37 -14.95 -25.57
N LEU A 27 -14.13 -14.08 -24.59
CA LEU A 27 -12.87 -13.34 -24.50
C LEU A 27 -11.76 -14.21 -23.89
N ASN A 28 -10.55 -14.09 -24.43
CA ASN A 28 -9.37 -14.73 -23.88
C ASN A 28 -8.95 -14.01 -22.57
N VAL A 29 -9.66 -14.31 -21.48
CA VAL A 29 -9.41 -13.73 -20.16
C VAL A 29 -8.12 -14.32 -19.58
N PRO A 30 -7.16 -13.50 -19.12
CA PRO A 30 -5.84 -13.97 -18.71
C PRO A 30 -5.83 -14.71 -17.38
N VAL A 31 -6.91 -14.59 -16.59
CA VAL A 31 -7.07 -15.26 -15.30
C VAL A 31 -8.40 -16.00 -15.29
N GLU A 32 -8.33 -17.29 -14.98
CA GLU A 32 -9.52 -18.13 -14.81
C GLU A 32 -10.23 -17.79 -13.49
N MET A 33 -11.53 -17.53 -13.58
CA MET A 33 -12.36 -17.07 -12.46
C MET A 33 -13.47 -18.06 -12.19
N THR A 34 -13.70 -18.37 -10.92
CA THR A 34 -14.75 -19.31 -10.47
C THR A 34 -16.04 -18.61 -10.04
N ALA A 35 -16.06 -17.27 -10.06
CA ALA A 35 -17.18 -16.44 -9.65
C ALA A 35 -17.44 -15.37 -10.71
N ASP A 36 -18.71 -15.06 -10.93
CA ASP A 36 -19.12 -13.95 -11.79
C ASP A 36 -18.91 -12.62 -11.05
N PHE A 37 -18.27 -11.67 -11.73
CA PHE A 37 -18.12 -10.30 -11.26
C PHE A 37 -17.99 -9.37 -12.46
N SER A 38 -18.06 -8.07 -12.22
CA SER A 38 -17.91 -7.08 -13.29
C SER A 38 -16.49 -6.54 -13.33
N TYR A 39 -15.87 -6.53 -14.51
CA TYR A 39 -14.53 -6.00 -14.72
C TYR A 39 -14.60 -4.46 -14.81
N PRO A 40 -13.99 -3.72 -13.86
CA PRO A 40 -13.89 -2.29 -14.00
C PRO A 40 -12.88 -1.96 -15.10
N ILE A 41 -13.21 -0.98 -15.92
CA ILE A 41 -12.28 -0.37 -16.88
C ILE A 41 -12.52 1.14 -16.94
N PHE A 42 -11.45 1.93 -16.99
CA PHE A 42 -11.57 3.36 -17.22
C PHE A 42 -12.27 3.64 -18.56
N LEU A 43 -13.22 4.57 -18.57
CA LEU A 43 -14.00 4.93 -19.76
C LEU A 43 -13.08 5.33 -20.92
N GLY A 44 -12.01 6.08 -20.66
CA GLY A 44 -11.05 6.48 -21.70
C GLY A 44 -10.35 5.29 -22.36
N ALA A 45 -10.02 4.24 -21.60
CA ALA A 45 -9.46 3.00 -22.15
C ALA A 45 -10.49 2.25 -23.02
N PHE A 46 -11.75 2.24 -22.60
CA PHE A 46 -12.85 1.66 -23.35
C PHE A 46 -13.13 2.42 -24.66
N GLU A 47 -13.20 3.75 -24.62
CA GLU A 47 -13.43 4.62 -25.77
C GLU A 47 -12.30 4.52 -26.81
N LYS A 48 -11.05 4.34 -26.34
CA LYS A 48 -9.89 4.07 -27.20
C LYS A 48 -9.89 2.69 -27.82
N LYS A 49 -10.83 1.82 -27.45
CA LYS A 49 -10.96 0.45 -27.95
C LYS A 49 -9.66 -0.34 -27.78
N LEU A 50 -9.02 -0.20 -26.62
CA LEU A 50 -7.86 -1.02 -26.28
C LEU A 50 -8.20 -2.50 -26.41
N SER A 51 -7.22 -3.30 -26.84
CA SER A 51 -7.39 -4.74 -27.05
C SER A 51 -6.13 -5.50 -26.64
N GLY A 52 -6.25 -6.81 -26.45
CA GLY A 52 -5.13 -7.65 -26.03
C GLY A 52 -4.58 -7.26 -24.66
N GLU A 53 -3.26 -7.22 -24.55
CA GLU A 53 -2.57 -6.96 -23.28
C GLU A 53 -2.86 -5.57 -22.72
N ASP A 54 -2.88 -4.53 -23.57
CA ASP A 54 -3.14 -3.15 -23.14
C ASP A 54 -4.53 -3.00 -22.50
N PHE A 55 -5.51 -3.77 -22.98
CA PHE A 55 -6.84 -3.82 -22.38
C PHE A 55 -6.80 -4.42 -20.97
N TRP A 56 -6.12 -5.56 -20.80
CA TRP A 56 -6.04 -6.24 -19.50
C TRP A 56 -5.21 -5.45 -18.49
N GLN A 57 -4.20 -4.72 -18.93
CA GLN A 57 -3.47 -3.77 -18.09
C GLN A 57 -4.36 -2.61 -17.63
N ALA A 58 -5.21 -2.07 -18.51
CA ALA A 58 -6.18 -1.03 -18.14
C ALA A 58 -7.21 -1.55 -17.13
N VAL A 59 -7.69 -2.79 -17.30
CA VAL A 59 -8.56 -3.46 -16.32
C VAL A 59 -7.86 -3.65 -14.98
N ALA A 60 -6.60 -4.11 -14.99
CA ALA A 60 -5.80 -4.27 -13.78
C ALA A 60 -5.64 -2.94 -13.01
N GLY A 61 -5.27 -1.86 -13.71
CA GLY A 61 -5.16 -0.53 -13.13
C GLY A 61 -6.49 -0.02 -12.56
N SER A 62 -7.60 -0.32 -13.24
CA SER A 62 -8.95 0.05 -12.79
C SER A 62 -9.37 -0.73 -11.53
N MET A 63 -9.02 -2.01 -11.41
CA MET A 63 -9.24 -2.80 -10.20
C MET A 63 -8.45 -2.23 -9.01
N VAL A 64 -7.18 -1.90 -9.23
CA VAL A 64 -6.31 -1.28 -8.22
C VAL A 64 -6.90 0.06 -7.76
N TYR A 65 -7.38 0.87 -8.69
CA TYR A 65 -8.09 2.12 -8.39
C TYR A 65 -9.35 1.88 -7.54
N VAL A 66 -10.19 0.91 -7.90
CA VAL A 66 -11.40 0.57 -7.13
C VAL A 66 -11.05 0.06 -5.73
N LEU A 67 -10.03 -0.80 -5.59
CA LEU A 67 -9.58 -1.29 -4.29
C LEU A 67 -9.10 -0.15 -3.39
N GLY A 68 -8.37 0.83 -3.95
CA GLY A 68 -7.92 2.00 -3.21
C GLY A 68 -9.07 2.90 -2.75
N HIS A 69 -9.97 3.28 -3.65
CA HIS A 69 -11.03 4.26 -3.35
C HIS A 69 -12.27 3.65 -2.70
N GLN A 70 -12.51 2.36 -2.90
CA GLN A 70 -13.68 1.63 -2.41
C GLN A 70 -13.26 0.30 -1.74
N PRO A 71 -12.59 0.34 -0.56
CA PRO A 71 -12.11 -0.87 0.12
C PRO A 71 -13.20 -1.89 0.48
N ASN A 72 -14.46 -1.45 0.53
CA ASN A 72 -15.64 -2.27 0.81
C ASN A 72 -16.41 -2.64 -0.46
N HIS A 73 -15.81 -2.53 -1.64
CA HIS A 73 -16.44 -2.91 -2.91
C HIS A 73 -16.89 -4.37 -2.87
N LYS A 74 -18.09 -4.66 -3.40
CA LYS A 74 -18.70 -6.00 -3.38
C LYS A 74 -17.82 -7.07 -4.03
N ASP A 75 -17.09 -6.70 -5.08
CA ASP A 75 -16.24 -7.61 -5.88
C ASP A 75 -14.76 -7.55 -5.45
N ARG A 76 -14.43 -6.95 -4.29
CA ARG A 76 -13.04 -6.73 -3.86
C ARG A 76 -12.22 -8.03 -3.83
N GLU A 77 -12.82 -9.14 -3.41
CA GLU A 77 -12.12 -10.42 -3.28
C GLU A 77 -11.79 -11.00 -4.65
N SER A 78 -12.72 -10.87 -5.61
CA SER A 78 -12.50 -11.21 -7.01
C SER A 78 -11.38 -10.36 -7.62
N TYR A 79 -11.33 -9.06 -7.33
CA TYR A 79 -10.26 -8.19 -7.82
C TYR A 79 -8.89 -8.54 -7.22
N VAL A 80 -8.83 -8.80 -5.91
CA VAL A 80 -7.58 -9.22 -5.24
C VAL A 80 -7.08 -10.54 -5.83
N TYR A 81 -7.97 -11.53 -5.98
CA TYR A 81 -7.62 -12.80 -6.60
C TYR A 81 -7.13 -12.60 -8.04
N TRP A 82 -7.87 -11.83 -8.84
CA TRP A 82 -7.53 -11.61 -10.25
C TRP A 82 -6.16 -10.94 -10.39
N LEU A 83 -5.92 -9.86 -9.64
CA LEU A 83 -4.64 -9.12 -9.69
C LEU A 83 -3.45 -9.97 -9.26
N ASN A 84 -3.60 -10.79 -8.22
CA ASN A 84 -2.51 -11.65 -7.73
C ASN A 84 -2.15 -12.77 -8.71
N ASN A 85 -3.12 -13.27 -9.49
CA ASN A 85 -2.90 -14.28 -10.53
C ASN A 85 -2.45 -13.67 -11.87
N TYR A 86 -2.89 -12.45 -12.18
CA TYR A 86 -2.47 -11.72 -13.37
C TYR A 86 -1.00 -11.27 -13.26
N ASN A 87 -0.61 -10.72 -12.11
CA ASN A 87 0.77 -10.36 -11.82
C ASN A 87 1.04 -10.42 -10.30
N SER A 88 1.81 -11.43 -9.88
CA SER A 88 2.13 -11.66 -8.45
C SER A 88 2.97 -10.55 -7.81
N ASN A 89 3.56 -9.64 -8.59
CA ASN A 89 4.32 -8.50 -8.10
C ASN A 89 3.49 -7.22 -7.95
N THR A 90 2.21 -7.23 -8.32
CA THR A 90 1.32 -6.06 -8.30
C THR A 90 1.36 -5.32 -6.95
N SER A 91 1.24 -6.03 -5.83
CA SER A 91 1.30 -5.42 -4.50
C SER A 91 2.64 -4.70 -4.23
N LYS A 92 3.79 -5.27 -4.63
CA LYS A 92 5.10 -4.63 -4.46
C LYS A 92 5.23 -3.38 -5.33
N GLN A 93 4.74 -3.45 -6.57
CA GLN A 93 4.77 -2.33 -7.50
C GLN A 93 3.92 -1.16 -6.99
N ILE A 94 2.70 -1.42 -6.52
CA ILE A 94 1.81 -0.39 -5.98
C ILE A 94 2.40 0.27 -4.72
N ILE A 95 3.10 -0.48 -3.86
CA ILE A 95 3.82 0.11 -2.72
C ILE A 95 4.90 1.07 -3.22
N PHE A 96 5.71 0.65 -4.19
CA PHE A 96 6.76 1.48 -4.77
C PHE A 96 6.17 2.77 -5.40
N ASP A 97 5.11 2.63 -6.20
CA ASP A 97 4.43 3.75 -6.83
C ASP A 97 3.85 4.70 -5.77
N GLY A 98 3.26 4.16 -4.69
CA GLY A 98 2.73 4.95 -3.58
C GLY A 98 3.81 5.77 -2.86
N VAL A 99 5.00 5.18 -2.64
CA VAL A 99 6.15 5.89 -2.07
C VAL A 99 6.62 7.01 -3.01
N GLU A 100 6.64 6.75 -4.32
CA GLU A 100 6.98 7.76 -5.31
C GLU A 100 5.99 8.95 -5.27
N GLN A 101 4.68 8.69 -5.21
CA GLN A 101 3.67 9.76 -5.12
C GLN A 101 3.78 10.55 -3.82
N ALA A 102 4.00 9.86 -2.69
CA ALA A 102 4.22 10.52 -1.40
C ALA A 102 5.45 11.45 -1.45
N SER A 103 6.53 11.03 -2.12
CA SER A 103 7.74 11.85 -2.29
C SER A 103 7.50 13.09 -3.15
N LYS A 104 6.51 13.05 -4.05
CA LYS A 104 6.06 14.19 -4.86
C LYS A 104 5.06 15.09 -4.13
N GLY A 105 4.65 14.70 -2.92
CA GLY A 105 3.63 15.42 -2.13
C GLY A 105 2.19 15.09 -2.50
N ASP A 106 1.96 14.15 -3.42
CA ASP A 106 0.61 13.68 -3.76
C ASP A 106 0.15 12.62 -2.75
N LEU A 107 -0.28 13.11 -1.59
CA LEU A 107 -0.70 12.27 -0.48
C LEU A 107 -2.00 11.53 -0.77
N GLU A 108 -2.93 12.14 -1.52
CA GLU A 108 -4.20 11.51 -1.88
C GLU A 108 -3.94 10.26 -2.73
N LYS A 109 -3.05 10.39 -3.72
CA LYS A 109 -2.67 9.26 -4.58
C LYS A 109 -1.89 8.19 -3.84
N ALA A 110 -0.95 8.60 -2.99
CA ALA A 110 -0.22 7.67 -2.14
C ALA A 110 -1.16 6.86 -1.24
N ILE A 111 -2.14 7.51 -0.60
CA ILE A 111 -3.10 6.85 0.30
C ILE A 111 -3.87 5.75 -0.44
N TRP A 112 -4.51 6.04 -1.58
CA TRP A 112 -5.32 5.01 -2.23
C TRP A 112 -4.46 3.88 -2.83
N LEU A 113 -3.24 4.17 -3.29
CA LEU A 113 -2.28 3.13 -3.70
C LEU A 113 -1.95 2.21 -2.51
N PHE A 114 -1.61 2.77 -1.35
CA PHE A 114 -1.32 1.97 -0.17
C PHE A 114 -2.55 1.21 0.35
N GLN A 115 -3.76 1.79 0.27
CA GLN A 115 -5.01 1.07 0.57
C GLN A 115 -5.18 -0.17 -0.34
N ALA A 116 -4.96 -0.02 -1.65
CA ALA A 116 -4.99 -1.16 -2.57
C ALA A 116 -3.90 -2.18 -2.23
N ALA A 117 -2.69 -1.74 -1.87
CA ALA A 117 -1.60 -2.63 -1.48
C ALA A 117 -1.93 -3.47 -0.23
N VAL A 118 -2.55 -2.87 0.78
CA VAL A 118 -3.01 -3.55 2.00
C VAL A 118 -4.10 -4.58 1.69
N LEU A 119 -5.01 -4.28 0.75
CA LEU A 119 -6.04 -5.24 0.34
C LEU A 119 -5.47 -6.41 -0.47
N LEU A 120 -4.46 -6.14 -1.30
CA LEU A 120 -3.81 -7.18 -2.10
C LEU A 120 -2.97 -8.13 -1.26
N ASP A 121 -2.31 -7.62 -0.22
CA ASP A 121 -1.53 -8.41 0.72
C ASP A 121 -1.54 -7.76 2.10
N SER A 122 -2.48 -8.21 2.93
CA SER A 122 -2.67 -7.70 4.29
C SER A 122 -1.58 -8.13 5.26
N SER A 123 -0.70 -9.05 4.87
CA SER A 123 0.40 -9.55 5.70
C SER A 123 1.68 -8.70 5.61
N LYS A 124 1.71 -7.73 4.69
CA LYS A 124 2.87 -6.83 4.51
C LYS A 124 2.85 -5.69 5.51
N ALA A 125 3.69 -5.81 6.55
CA ALA A 125 3.93 -4.75 7.52
C ALA A 125 4.29 -3.40 6.85
N GLU A 126 5.09 -3.44 5.78
CA GLU A 126 5.50 -2.26 5.02
C GLU A 126 4.31 -1.51 4.38
N ALA A 127 3.31 -2.22 3.86
CA ALA A 127 2.14 -1.59 3.24
C ALA A 127 1.30 -0.83 4.28
N HIS A 128 1.07 -1.47 5.44
CA HIS A 128 0.41 -0.85 6.58
C HIS A 128 1.20 0.34 7.12
N PHE A 129 2.52 0.21 7.25
CA PHE A 129 3.39 1.29 7.71
C PHE A 129 3.30 2.52 6.78
N ASN A 130 3.44 2.31 5.47
CA ASN A 130 3.39 3.40 4.50
C ASN A 130 2.00 4.06 4.44
N LEU A 131 0.92 3.28 4.53
CA LEU A 131 -0.43 3.84 4.64
C LEU A 131 -0.60 4.69 5.91
N GLY A 132 -0.08 4.20 7.04
CA GLY A 132 -0.11 4.92 8.31
C GLY A 132 0.67 6.24 8.24
N LEU A 133 1.85 6.25 7.63
CA LEU A 133 2.63 7.47 7.39
C LEU A 133 1.88 8.46 6.49
N ALA A 134 1.27 7.98 5.40
CA ALA A 134 0.55 8.85 4.48
C ALA A 134 -0.65 9.54 5.17
N TYR A 135 -1.40 8.80 6.00
CA TYR A 135 -2.45 9.39 6.82
C TYR A 135 -1.92 10.36 7.88
N HIS A 136 -0.79 10.06 8.52
CA HIS A 136 -0.18 10.98 9.47
C HIS A 136 0.17 12.32 8.79
N GLN A 137 0.81 12.26 7.62
CA GLN A 137 1.19 13.45 6.85
C GLN A 137 -0.04 14.23 6.36
N MET A 138 -1.09 13.54 5.91
CA MET A 138 -2.36 14.17 5.55
C MET A 138 -3.00 14.86 6.76
N GLY A 139 -2.98 14.21 7.92
CA GLY A 139 -3.46 14.78 9.18
C GLY A 139 -2.74 16.06 9.57
N ILE A 140 -1.40 16.10 9.44
CA ILE A 140 -0.61 17.32 9.67
C ILE A 140 -1.06 18.44 8.72
N SER A 141 -1.16 18.15 7.40
CA SER A 141 -1.55 19.17 6.42
C SER A 141 -2.96 19.71 6.67
N LEU A 142 -3.90 18.86 7.09
CA LEU A 142 -5.25 19.28 7.44
C LEU A 142 -5.30 20.11 8.71
N ASP A 143 -4.48 19.79 9.71
CA ASP A 143 -4.41 20.57 10.96
C ASP A 143 -3.83 21.96 10.70
N GLU A 144 -2.80 22.07 9.86
CA GLU A 144 -2.23 23.35 9.39
C GLU A 144 -3.28 24.21 8.66
N LYS A 145 -4.20 23.57 7.93
CA LYS A 145 -5.35 24.22 7.28
C LYS A 145 -6.54 24.48 8.20
N ASN A 146 -6.39 24.23 9.51
CA ASN A 146 -7.42 24.38 10.55
C ASN A 146 -8.64 23.44 10.38
N SER A 147 -8.49 22.35 9.63
CA SER A 147 -9.47 21.26 9.45
C SER A 147 -9.30 20.19 10.53
N LYS A 148 -9.57 20.58 11.78
CA LYS A 148 -9.21 19.78 12.98
C LYS A 148 -9.91 18.41 13.06
N GLN A 149 -11.13 18.28 12.55
CA GLN A 149 -11.87 17.02 12.66
C GLN A 149 -11.35 15.99 11.65
N GLU A 150 -11.09 16.45 10.44
CA GLU A 150 -10.51 15.68 9.35
C GLU A 150 -9.07 15.27 9.69
N ALA A 151 -8.29 16.19 10.27
CA ALA A 151 -6.96 15.88 10.79
C ALA A 151 -7.00 14.77 11.85
N LYS A 152 -7.91 14.88 12.85
CA LYS A 152 -8.10 13.83 13.86
C LYS A 152 -8.54 12.50 13.27
N SER A 153 -9.36 12.51 12.21
CA SER A 153 -9.74 11.30 11.49
C SER A 153 -8.52 10.63 10.85
N CYS A 154 -7.69 11.42 10.17
CA CYS A 154 -6.44 10.94 9.57
C CYS A 154 -5.47 10.40 10.62
N PHE A 155 -5.29 11.09 11.74
CA PHE A 155 -4.44 10.57 12.84
C PHE A 155 -4.96 9.24 13.41
N ARG A 156 -6.28 9.05 13.52
CA ARG A 156 -6.85 7.76 13.95
C ARG A 156 -6.58 6.65 12.93
N GLN A 157 -6.70 6.93 11.64
CA GLN A 157 -6.33 5.97 10.59
C GLN A 157 -4.83 5.65 10.64
N ALA A 158 -3.98 6.66 10.85
CA ALA A 158 -2.54 6.48 10.99
C ALA A 158 -2.20 5.55 12.17
N VAL A 159 -2.82 5.72 13.33
CA VAL A 159 -2.67 4.80 14.48
C VAL A 159 -3.05 3.38 14.07
N GLN A 160 -4.25 3.18 13.52
CA GLN A 160 -4.73 1.84 13.16
C GLN A 160 -3.75 1.09 12.24
N PHE A 161 -3.27 1.75 11.19
CA PHE A 161 -2.38 1.11 10.22
C PHE A 161 -0.96 0.92 10.76
N LEU A 162 -0.45 1.86 11.57
CA LEU A 162 0.85 1.64 12.21
C LEU A 162 0.79 0.55 13.30
N GLU A 163 -0.34 0.41 14.01
CA GLU A 163 -0.59 -0.70 14.94
C GLU A 163 -0.58 -2.04 14.19
N ASN A 164 -1.28 -2.15 13.06
CA ASN A 164 -1.22 -3.33 12.21
C ASN A 164 0.22 -3.64 11.76
N ALA A 165 1.01 -2.61 11.40
CA ALA A 165 2.40 -2.79 10.99
C ALA A 165 3.28 -3.39 12.10
N VAL A 166 3.15 -2.89 13.33
CA VAL A 166 3.88 -3.44 14.49
C VAL A 166 3.29 -4.77 14.98
N GLU A 167 2.06 -5.09 14.62
CA GLU A 167 1.49 -6.41 14.84
C GLU A 167 2.09 -7.47 13.94
N LEU A 168 2.28 -7.12 12.67
CA LEU A 168 2.89 -7.98 11.65
C LEU A 168 4.41 -8.12 11.83
N ASP A 169 5.10 -7.03 12.21
CA ASP A 169 6.53 -7.03 12.49
C ASP A 169 6.83 -6.36 13.85
N LYS A 170 7.06 -7.21 14.86
CA LYS A 170 7.37 -6.79 16.24
C LYS A 170 8.73 -6.10 16.38
N GLN A 171 9.59 -6.17 15.35
CA GLN A 171 10.92 -5.56 15.30
C GLN A 171 10.95 -4.30 14.43
N PHE A 172 9.78 -3.82 13.96
CA PHE A 172 9.67 -2.65 13.10
C PHE A 172 9.83 -1.34 13.89
N SER A 173 11.07 -1.02 14.27
CA SER A 173 11.41 0.15 15.10
C SER A 173 10.84 1.48 14.57
N LEU A 174 10.88 1.69 13.25
CA LEU A 174 10.33 2.90 12.62
C LEU A 174 8.81 3.01 12.78
N ALA A 175 8.06 1.90 12.73
CA ALA A 175 6.62 1.92 12.93
C ALA A 175 6.27 2.27 14.39
N TYR A 176 6.98 1.70 15.36
CA TYR A 176 6.87 2.05 16.78
C TYR A 176 7.13 3.54 17.02
N TYR A 177 8.21 4.07 16.46
CA TYR A 177 8.58 5.48 16.63
C TYR A 177 7.54 6.44 16.02
N ASN A 178 7.00 6.10 14.84
CA ASN A 178 5.95 6.90 14.21
C ASN A 178 4.60 6.81 14.94
N LEU A 179 4.25 5.66 15.54
CA LEU A 179 3.08 5.57 16.42
C LEU A 179 3.17 6.60 17.55
N GLY A 180 4.34 6.70 18.17
CA GLY A 180 4.59 7.68 19.23
C GLY A 180 4.29 9.12 18.78
N PHE A 181 4.76 9.52 17.60
CA PHE A 181 4.44 10.84 17.05
C PHE A 181 2.95 11.05 16.81
N VAL A 182 2.25 10.06 16.25
CA VAL A 182 0.82 10.19 15.98
C VAL A 182 0.03 10.29 17.29
N TYR A 183 0.38 9.52 18.32
CA TYR A 183 -0.23 9.64 19.65
C TYR A 183 0.00 11.02 20.28
N LYS A 184 1.21 11.59 20.09
CA LYS A 184 1.50 12.97 20.51
C LYS A 184 0.59 13.98 19.81
N GLN A 185 0.35 13.84 18.50
CA GLN A 185 -0.59 14.70 17.76
C GLN A 185 -2.04 14.56 18.27
N LEU A 186 -2.40 13.38 18.77
CA LEU A 186 -3.69 13.12 19.39
C LEU A 186 -3.78 13.59 20.86
N GLY A 187 -2.69 14.08 21.46
CA GLY A 187 -2.61 14.48 22.87
C GLY A 187 -2.58 13.32 23.86
N LEU A 188 -2.26 12.11 23.38
CA LEU A 188 -2.19 10.88 24.19
C LEU A 188 -0.74 10.64 24.63
N GLN A 189 -0.31 11.38 25.65
CA GLN A 189 1.09 11.44 26.08
C GLN A 189 1.63 10.08 26.57
N ASP A 190 0.88 9.34 27.38
CA ASP A 190 1.32 8.05 27.92
C ASP A 190 1.59 7.02 26.81
N GLU A 191 0.72 6.94 25.81
CA GLU A 191 0.93 6.06 24.65
C GLU A 191 2.09 6.56 23.79
N SER A 192 2.21 7.88 23.59
CA SER A 192 3.35 8.47 22.88
C SER A 192 4.69 8.00 23.48
N ASP A 193 4.86 8.16 24.79
CA ASP A 193 6.11 7.84 25.47
C ASP A 193 6.41 6.33 25.41
N LYS A 194 5.40 5.49 25.65
CA LYS A 194 5.49 4.03 25.52
C LYS A 194 5.94 3.56 24.14
N TYR A 195 5.33 4.08 23.08
CA TYR A 195 5.64 3.66 21.70
C TYR A 195 6.97 4.24 21.21
N MET A 196 7.30 5.49 21.57
CA MET A 196 8.62 6.09 21.27
C MET A 196 9.76 5.32 21.95
N GLU A 197 9.64 5.02 23.25
CA GLU A 197 10.66 4.29 24.00
C GLU A 197 10.92 2.93 23.36
N LYS A 198 9.87 2.20 23.02
CA LYS A 198 9.98 0.90 22.33
C LYS A 198 10.64 1.02 20.96
N GLY A 199 10.29 2.04 20.18
CA GLY A 199 10.91 2.28 18.87
C GLY A 199 12.41 2.57 18.98
N ILE A 200 12.82 3.38 19.96
CA ILE A 200 14.23 3.69 20.23
C ILE A 200 14.99 2.43 20.67
N LEU A 201 14.44 1.67 21.63
CA LEU A 201 15.05 0.43 22.13
C LEU A 201 15.33 -0.56 20.98
N LEU A 202 14.33 -0.87 20.16
CA LEU A 202 14.47 -1.78 19.02
C LEU A 202 15.48 -1.26 17.98
N GLY A 203 15.52 0.06 17.77
CA GLY A 203 16.53 0.70 16.92
C GLY A 203 17.95 0.48 17.43
N LEU A 204 18.17 0.64 18.73
CA LEU A 204 19.48 0.42 19.37
C LEU A 204 19.88 -1.05 19.35
N GLU A 205 18.96 -1.97 19.64
CA GLU A 205 19.20 -3.42 19.56
C GLU A 205 19.65 -3.84 18.16
N ARG A 206 19.00 -3.33 17.12
CA ARG A 206 19.38 -3.60 15.72
C ARG A 206 20.79 -3.10 15.40
N ILE A 207 21.16 -1.92 15.87
CA ILE A 207 22.52 -1.37 15.67
C ILE A 207 23.54 -2.24 16.40
N ALA A 208 23.29 -2.62 17.65
CA ALA A 208 24.17 -3.48 18.44
C ALA A 208 24.39 -4.86 17.78
N GLN A 209 23.34 -5.46 17.23
CA GLN A 209 23.44 -6.72 16.48
C GLN A 209 24.26 -6.56 15.19
N SER A 210 24.11 -5.44 14.48
CA SER A 210 24.86 -5.16 13.25
C SER A 210 26.35 -4.86 13.46
N THR A 211 26.73 -4.44 14.68
CA THR A 211 28.09 -4.02 15.04
C THR A 211 28.84 -5.04 15.90
N SER A 212 28.16 -6.09 16.36
CA SER A 212 28.80 -7.19 17.07
C SER A 212 29.73 -7.95 16.11
N PRO A 213 31.03 -8.10 16.40
CA PRO A 213 31.91 -8.90 15.58
C PRO A 213 31.37 -10.33 15.53
N LYS A 214 31.22 -10.90 14.31
CA LYS A 214 30.95 -12.33 14.15
C LYS A 214 32.04 -13.08 14.91
N THR A 215 31.70 -13.66 16.05
CA THR A 215 32.66 -14.44 16.84
C THR A 215 33.09 -15.65 16.02
N ASP A 216 34.39 -15.97 16.01
CA ASP A 216 35.08 -17.03 15.24
C ASP A 216 34.49 -18.46 15.36
N LYS A 217 33.38 -18.67 16.07
CA LYS A 217 32.72 -19.97 16.22
C LYS A 217 31.97 -20.47 14.98
N ASP A 218 31.75 -19.62 13.98
CA ASP A 218 31.09 -20.03 12.72
C ASP A 218 32.08 -20.56 11.66
N PHE A 219 33.40 -20.46 11.87
CA PHE A 219 34.41 -20.92 10.90
C PHE A 219 34.99 -22.32 11.16
N THR A 220 34.66 -22.98 12.28
CA THR A 220 35.20 -24.31 12.60
C THR A 220 34.30 -25.48 12.21
N ALA A 221 33.15 -25.26 11.56
CA ALA A 221 32.22 -26.33 11.17
C ALA A 221 32.37 -26.81 9.70
N GLU A 222 33.23 -26.21 8.88
CA GLU A 222 33.46 -26.61 7.47
C GLU A 222 34.83 -27.28 7.22
N ARG A 223 35.50 -27.75 8.27
CA ARG A 223 36.77 -28.48 8.14
C ARG A 223 36.80 -29.77 8.96
N GLU A 224 35.90 -30.70 8.67
CA GLU A 224 36.10 -32.14 8.92
C GLU A 224 35.52 -32.98 7.76
#